data_AF-A0A1I1DP75-F1
#
_entry.id   AF-A0A1I1DP75-F1
#
_cell.length_a   1.000
_cell.length_b   1.000
_cell.length_c   1.000
_cell.angle_alpha   90.00
_cell.angle_beta   90.00
_cell.angle_gamma   90.00
#
_symmetry.space_group_name_H-M   'P 1'
#
loop_
_entity.id
_entity.type
_entity.pdbx_description
1 polymer ?
#
loop_
_entity_poly.entity_id
_entity_poly.type
_entity_poly.pdbx_seq_one_letter_code
_entity_poly.pdbx_strand_id
1 'polypeptide(L)'
;MTTQLGIPIQPRPEEVSRKQTLGAAIELCADLAGFALDKTLQQELGVDKAQFSRWHSGAEGIVWPKFTRLMDVCGNDAPVLWMLHQRGYDLHSVRRLETETEKENRLLREENAALRRVLVGASS
;
A
#
# COMPACT_ATOMS: atom_id res chain seq x y z
N MET A 1 12.64 -18.71 11.46
CA MET A 1 11.69 -18.15 10.48
C MET A 1 12.11 -16.72 10.25
N THR A 2 12.64 -16.42 9.06
CA THR A 2 13.10 -15.07 8.74
C THR A 2 11.86 -14.25 8.45
N THR A 3 11.35 -13.52 9.44
CA THR A 3 10.36 -12.47 9.21
C THR A 3 11.06 -11.40 8.39
N GLN A 4 11.03 -11.56 7.07
CA GLN A 4 11.42 -10.49 6.18
C GLN A 4 10.34 -9.42 6.36
N LEU A 5 10.60 -8.47 7.26
CA LEU A 5 9.83 -7.25 7.37
C LEU A 5 9.80 -6.65 5.96
N GLY A 6 8.65 -6.77 5.29
CA GLY A 6 8.47 -6.27 3.94
C GLY A 6 8.87 -4.81 3.94
N ILE A 7 9.92 -4.48 3.19
CA ILE A 7 10.30 -3.09 2.96
C ILE A 7 9.04 -2.42 2.43
N PRO A 8 8.54 -1.31 3.01
CA PRO A 8 7.34 -0.66 2.52
C PRO A 8 7.46 -0.37 1.03
N ILE A 9 6.64 -1.04 0.22
CA ILE A 9 6.63 -0.88 -1.22
C ILE A 9 5.50 0.09 -1.52
N GLN A 10 5.85 1.28 -1.98
CA GLN A 10 4.84 2.25 -2.39
C GLN A 10 4.38 1.89 -3.82
N PRO A 11 3.15 1.40 -4.01
CA PRO A 11 2.65 1.09 -5.34
C PRO A 11 2.45 2.38 -6.11
N ARG A 12 2.77 2.37 -7.42
CA ARG A 12 2.57 3.55 -8.25
C ARG A 12 1.07 3.75 -8.49
N PRO A 13 0.52 4.97 -8.33
CA PRO A 13 -0.90 5.25 -8.55
C PRO A 13 -1.43 4.78 -9.92
N GLU A 14 -0.59 4.86 -10.95
CA GLU A 14 -0.95 4.45 -12.32
C GLU A 14 -1.10 2.92 -12.44
N GLU A 15 -0.36 2.14 -11.65
CA GLU A 15 -0.47 0.67 -11.64
C GLU A 15 -1.74 0.22 -10.93
N VAL A 16 -2.08 0.91 -9.84
CA VAL A 16 -3.28 0.64 -9.04
C VAL A 16 -4.54 1.01 -9.82
N SER A 17 -4.59 2.20 -10.42
CA SER A 17 -5.77 2.72 -11.13
C SER A 17 -6.15 1.91 -12.37
N ARG A 18 -5.19 1.21 -13.01
CA ARG A 18 -5.44 0.36 -14.19
C ARG A 18 -6.16 -0.95 -13.86
N LYS A 19 -6.20 -1.37 -12.60
CA LYS A 19 -6.81 -2.64 -12.20
C LYS A 19 -8.33 -2.56 -12.31
N GLN A 20 -8.92 -3.56 -12.95
CA GLN A 20 -10.35 -3.59 -13.26
C GLN A 20 -11.21 -4.11 -12.10
N THR A 21 -10.61 -4.88 -11.20
CA THR A 21 -11.28 -5.51 -10.07
C THR A 21 -10.43 -5.42 -8.82
N LEU A 22 -11.07 -5.57 -7.65
CA LEU A 22 -10.38 -5.72 -6.38
C LEU A 22 -9.42 -6.92 -6.40
N GLY A 23 -9.85 -8.04 -7.01
CA GLY A 23 -9.01 -9.22 -7.19
C GLY A 23 -7.70 -8.88 -7.89
N ALA A 24 -7.74 -8.15 -9.00
CA ALA A 24 -6.55 -7.74 -9.74
C ALA A 24 -5.65 -6.76 -8.96
N ALA A 25 -6.23 -5.99 -8.01
CA ALA A 25 -5.46 -5.15 -7.09
C ALA A 25 -4.80 -5.96 -5.97
N ILE A 26 -5.44 -7.04 -5.51
CA ILE A 26 -4.86 -8.03 -4.58
C ILE A 26 -3.71 -8.79 -5.24
N GLU A 27 -3.86 -9.17 -6.51
CA GLU A 27 -2.78 -9.77 -7.31
C GLU A 27 -1.58 -8.83 -7.41
N LEU A 28 -1.81 -7.57 -7.76
CA LEU A 28 -0.75 -6.55 -7.77
C LEU A 28 -0.05 -6.42 -6.42
N CYS A 29 -0.79 -6.48 -5.33
CA CYS A 29 -0.26 -6.41 -3.98
C CYS A 29 0.75 -7.54 -3.71
N ALA A 30 0.40 -8.77 -4.08
CA ALA A 30 1.28 -9.92 -3.97
C ALA A 30 2.49 -9.83 -4.91
N ASP A 31 2.26 -9.47 -6.17
CA ASP A 31 3.31 -9.36 -7.20
C ASP A 31 4.40 -8.36 -6.79
N LEU A 32 4.00 -7.18 -6.28
CA LEU A 32 4.94 -6.15 -5.81
C LEU A 32 5.81 -6.65 -4.67
N ALA A 33 5.27 -7.50 -3.80
CA ALA A 33 5.98 -8.09 -2.68
C ALA A 33 6.89 -9.28 -3.08
N GLY A 34 6.91 -9.64 -4.37
CA GLY A 34 7.65 -10.81 -4.86
C GLY A 34 6.97 -12.14 -4.50
N PHE A 35 5.72 -12.11 -4.08
CA PHE A 35 4.93 -13.32 -3.86
C PHE A 35 4.19 -13.70 -5.15
N ALA A 36 4.26 -14.98 -5.52
CA ALA A 36 3.20 -15.55 -6.33
C ALA A 36 1.98 -15.79 -5.42
N LEU A 37 0.75 -15.72 -5.94
CA LEU A 37 -0.46 -16.17 -5.24
C LEU A 37 -0.51 -17.69 -5.10
N ASP A 38 0.45 -18.22 -4.36
CA ASP A 38 0.73 -19.63 -4.20
C ASP A 38 0.39 -20.12 -2.78
N LYS A 39 0.68 -21.40 -2.51
CA LYS A 39 0.40 -22.01 -1.21
C LYS A 39 1.21 -21.37 -0.07
N THR A 40 2.36 -20.76 -0.38
CA THR A 40 3.25 -20.13 0.60
C THR A 40 2.60 -18.88 1.16
N LEU A 41 2.11 -18.00 0.27
CA LEU A 41 1.37 -16.81 0.68
C LEU A 41 0.06 -17.17 1.41
N GLN A 42 -0.64 -18.21 0.97
CA GLN A 42 -1.85 -18.71 1.65
C GLN A 42 -1.59 -19.16 3.10
N GLN A 43 -0.47 -19.86 3.34
CA GLN A 43 -0.07 -20.30 4.67
C GLN A 43 0.33 -19.13 5.57
N GLU A 44 1.07 -18.15 5.03
CA GLU A 44 1.54 -16.99 5.79
C GLU A 44 0.40 -16.02 6.16
N LEU A 45 -0.64 -15.97 5.32
CA LEU A 45 -1.84 -15.18 5.53
C LEU A 45 -2.92 -15.90 6.35
N GLY A 46 -2.80 -17.21 6.57
CA GLY A 46 -3.82 -18.01 7.24
C GLY A 46 -5.17 -18.01 6.53
N VAL A 47 -5.17 -17.85 5.19
CA VAL A 47 -6.37 -17.85 4.35
C VAL A 47 -6.34 -19.03 3.38
N ASP A 48 -7.50 -19.64 3.14
CA ASP A 48 -7.60 -20.74 2.20
C ASP A 48 -7.66 -20.24 0.74
N LYS A 49 -7.33 -21.12 -0.22
CA LYS A 49 -7.41 -20.84 -1.66
C LYS A 49 -8.80 -20.37 -2.11
N ALA A 50 -9.85 -20.82 -1.43
CA ALA A 50 -11.22 -20.50 -1.79
C ALA A 50 -11.57 -19.04 -1.42
N GLN A 51 -10.97 -18.46 -0.37
CA GLN A 51 -11.12 -17.05 -0.03
C GLN A 51 -10.56 -16.13 -1.10
N PHE A 52 -9.35 -16.41 -1.60
CA PHE A 52 -8.80 -15.64 -2.73
C PHE A 52 -9.68 -15.73 -3.96
N SER A 53 -10.18 -16.93 -4.27
CA SER A 53 -11.11 -17.12 -5.38
C SER A 53 -12.42 -16.33 -5.19
N ARG A 54 -12.94 -16.22 -3.96
CA ARG A 54 -14.16 -15.46 -3.65
C ARG A 54 -13.96 -13.95 -3.70
N TRP A 55 -12.80 -13.46 -3.28
CA TRP A 55 -12.43 -12.04 -3.44
C TRP A 55 -12.19 -11.67 -4.91
N HIS A 56 -11.58 -12.57 -5.67
CA HIS A 56 -11.35 -12.36 -7.10
C HIS A 56 -12.66 -12.37 -7.90
N SER A 57 -13.61 -13.24 -7.55
CA SER A 57 -14.92 -13.30 -8.23
C SER A 57 -15.93 -12.26 -7.71
N GLY A 58 -15.63 -11.56 -6.62
CA GLY A 58 -16.56 -10.62 -5.98
C GLY A 58 -17.78 -11.29 -5.32
N ALA A 59 -17.72 -12.60 -5.09
CA ALA A 59 -18.83 -13.39 -4.57
C ALA A 59 -19.03 -13.26 -3.04
N GLU A 60 -18.03 -12.75 -2.32
CA GLU A 60 -18.08 -12.52 -0.87
C GLU A 60 -17.44 -11.18 -0.51
N GLY A 61 -17.92 -10.56 0.57
CA GLY A 61 -17.30 -9.38 1.15
C GLY A 61 -15.91 -9.63 1.72
N ILE A 62 -15.14 -8.55 1.87
CA ILE A 62 -13.80 -8.60 2.47
C ILE A 62 -13.93 -8.63 3.99
N VAL A 63 -13.26 -9.58 4.64
CA VAL A 63 -13.07 -9.57 6.09
C VAL A 63 -11.85 -8.72 6.42
N TRP A 64 -12.09 -7.55 7.03
CA TRP A 64 -11.06 -6.53 7.23
C TRP A 64 -9.75 -7.03 7.89
N PRO A 65 -9.77 -7.78 9.01
CA PRO A 65 -8.53 -8.28 9.62
C PRO A 65 -7.65 -9.11 8.68
N LYS A 66 -8.26 -9.90 7.79
CA LYS A 66 -7.53 -10.72 6.81
C LYS A 66 -6.96 -9.86 5.69
N PHE A 67 -7.68 -8.82 5.31
CA PHE A 67 -7.28 -7.87 4.27
C PHE A 67 -6.12 -6.98 4.72
N THR A 68 -6.16 -6.49 5.96
CA THR A 68 -5.04 -5.77 6.57
C THR A 68 -3.82 -6.67 6.66
N ARG A 69 -3.99 -7.91 7.11
CA ARG A 69 -2.88 -8.87 7.17
C ARG A 69 -2.22 -9.12 5.81
N LEU A 70 -3.01 -9.19 4.73
CA LEU A 70 -2.50 -9.27 3.36
C LEU A 70 -1.60 -8.08 3.03
N MET A 71 -2.08 -6.87 3.25
CA MET A 71 -1.33 -5.64 2.96
C MET A 71 -0.06 -5.53 3.84
N ASP A 72 -0.13 -5.95 5.10
CA ASP A 72 1.01 -5.96 6.02
C ASP A 72 2.10 -6.95 5.59
N VAL A 73 1.71 -8.17 5.20
CA VAL A 73 2.66 -9.19 4.73
C VAL A 73 3.26 -8.79 3.39
N CYS A 74 2.47 -8.22 2.48
CA CYS A 74 2.95 -7.74 1.20
C CYS A 74 3.69 -6.39 1.29
N GLY A 75 3.65 -5.72 2.45
CA GLY A 75 4.29 -4.43 2.68
C GLY A 75 3.74 -3.29 1.83
N ASN A 76 2.51 -3.38 1.31
CA ASN A 76 1.93 -2.35 0.45
C ASN A 76 0.40 -2.28 0.54
N ASP A 77 -0.13 -1.08 0.23
CA ASP A 77 -1.55 -0.73 0.37
C ASP A 77 -2.33 -0.79 -0.97
N ALA A 78 -1.82 -1.48 -2.00
CA ALA A 78 -2.42 -1.46 -3.34
C ALA A 78 -3.94 -1.75 -3.37
N PRO A 79 -4.47 -2.73 -2.60
CA PRO A 79 -5.90 -3.02 -2.60
C PRO A 79 -6.76 -1.88 -2.03
N VAL A 80 -6.35 -1.24 -0.93
CA VAL A 80 -7.12 -0.12 -0.36
C VAL A 80 -6.99 1.15 -1.20
N LEU A 81 -5.82 1.39 -1.81
CA LEU A 81 -5.63 2.48 -2.77
C LEU A 81 -6.54 2.29 -4.00
N TRP A 82 -6.71 1.06 -4.48
CA TRP A 82 -7.68 0.78 -5.53
C TRP A 82 -9.11 1.12 -5.10
N MET A 83 -9.51 0.75 -3.88
CA MET A 83 -10.83 1.09 -3.35
C MET A 83 -11.06 2.60 -3.26
N LEU A 84 -10.04 3.38 -2.85
CA LEU A 84 -10.10 4.84 -2.86
C LEU A 84 -10.29 5.39 -4.28
N HIS A 85 -9.52 4.90 -5.24
CA HIS A 85 -9.64 5.31 -6.64
C HIS A 85 -11.04 5.02 -7.20
N GLN A 86 -11.61 3.84 -6.94
CA GLN A 86 -12.98 3.50 -7.36
C GLN A 86 -14.06 4.41 -6.76
N ARG A 87 -13.74 5.12 -5.67
CA ARG A 87 -14.61 6.11 -5.03
C ARG A 87 -14.32 7.54 -5.47
N GLY A 88 -13.43 7.74 -6.44
CA GLY A 88 -13.09 9.05 -7.02
C GLY A 88 -12.05 9.85 -6.23
N TYR A 89 -11.32 9.21 -5.30
CA TYR A 89 -10.23 9.87 -4.59
C TYR A 89 -8.99 9.94 -5.48
N ASP A 90 -8.32 11.10 -5.45
CA ASP A 90 -7.02 11.27 -6.09
C ASP A 90 -5.93 10.60 -5.25
N LEU A 91 -5.33 9.55 -5.78
CA LEU A 91 -4.28 8.77 -5.11
C LEU A 91 -2.98 9.55 -4.90
N HIS A 92 -2.72 10.61 -5.67
CA HIS A 92 -1.57 11.49 -5.44
C HIS A 92 -1.78 12.41 -4.22
N SER A 93 -3.03 12.58 -3.78
CA SER A 93 -3.39 13.40 -2.62
C SER A 93 -3.52 12.60 -1.31
N VAL A 94 -3.65 11.27 -1.41
CA VAL A 94 -3.85 10.39 -0.25
C VAL A 94 -2.58 10.32 0.61
N ARG A 95 -2.77 10.46 1.92
CA ARG A 95 -1.70 10.36 2.92
C ARG A 95 -2.12 9.40 4.02
N ARG A 96 -1.15 8.63 4.53
CA ARG A 96 -1.34 7.89 5.78
C ARG A 96 -1.50 8.88 6.94
N LEU A 97 -2.24 8.46 7.95
CA LEU A 97 -2.32 9.21 9.20
C LEU A 97 -0.93 9.28 9.82
N GLU A 98 -0.53 10.49 10.20
CA GLU A 98 0.73 10.77 10.88
C GLU A 98 0.48 10.78 12.39
N THR A 99 1.37 10.18 13.16
CA THR A 99 1.51 10.50 14.59
C THR A 99 1.99 11.94 14.75
N GLU A 100 1.79 12.55 15.92
CA GLU A 100 2.28 13.91 16.18
C GLU A 100 3.81 14.02 15.95
N THR A 101 4.57 12.99 16.30
CA THR A 101 6.01 12.93 16.05
C THR A 101 6.36 12.84 14.57
N GLU A 102 5.65 12.04 13.78
CA GLU A 102 5.87 11.95 12.32
C GLU A 102 5.53 13.27 11.63
N LYS A 103 4.44 13.91 12.07
CA LYS A 103 4.00 15.22 11.58
C LYS A 103 5.03 16.31 11.89
N GLU A 104 5.53 16.36 13.13
CA GLU A 104 6.58 17.30 13.54
C GLU A 104 7.86 17.08 12.70
N ASN A 105 8.28 15.82 12.53
CA ASN A 105 9.48 15.51 11.73
C ASN A 105 9.33 15.98 10.28
N ARG A 106 8.15 15.82 9.69
CA ARG A 106 7.85 16.31 8.34
C ARG A 106 7.94 17.84 8.25
N LEU A 107 7.29 18.55 9.15
CA LEU A 107 7.30 20.03 9.16
C LEU A 107 8.73 20.57 9.31
N LEU A 108 9.52 19.98 10.20
CA LEU A 108 10.93 20.35 10.38
C LEU A 108 11.77 20.08 9.12
N ARG A 109 11.50 18.99 8.40
CA ARG A 109 12.19 18.68 7.13
C ARG A 109 11.79 19.65 6.01
N GLU A 110 10.51 20.00 5.92
CA GLU A 110 9.99 20.99 4.97
C GLU A 110 10.61 22.37 5.23
N GLU A 111 10.67 22.80 6.48
CA GLU A 111 11.31 24.05 6.91
C GLU A 111 12.82 24.05 6.59
N ASN A 112 13.54 22.99 6.95
CA ASN A 112 14.97 22.86 6.62
C ASN A 112 15.22 22.90 5.10
N ALA A 113 14.37 22.27 4.30
CA ALA A 113 14.49 22.29 2.85
C ALA A 113 14.25 23.71 2.30
N ALA A 114 13.25 24.44 2.83
CA ALA A 114 12.99 25.82 2.44
C ALA A 114 14.16 26.75 2.81
N LEU A 115 14.66 26.66 4.04
CA LEU A 115 15.81 27.44 4.52
C LEU A 115 17.06 27.16 3.68
N ARG A 116 17.34 25.90 3.36
CA ARG A 116 18.46 25.53 2.48
C ARG A 116 18.35 26.15 1.09
N ARG A 117 17.15 26.19 0.49
CA ARG A 117 16.93 26.86 -0.81
C ARG A 117 17.21 28.36 -0.73
N VAL A 118 16.75 29.03 0.33
CA VAL A 118 16.99 30.46 0.55
C VAL A 118 18.49 30.74 0.72
N LEU A 119 19.18 29.95 1.55
CA LEU A 119 20.62 30.14 1.80
C LEU A 119 21.47 29.92 0.55
N VAL A 120 21.17 28.89 -0.26
CA VAL A 120 21.87 28.63 -1.53
C VAL A 120 21.56 29.72 -2.56
N GLY A 121 20.32 30.20 -2.62
CA GLY A 121 19.93 31.31 -3.51
C GLY A 121 20.49 32.67 -3.09
N ALA A 122 20.79 32.88 -1.81
CA ALA A 122 21.40 34.10 -1.28
C ALA A 122 22.93 34.14 -1.36
N SER A 123 23.57 33.03 -1.74
CA SER A 123 25.03 32.88 -1.89
C SER A 123 25.47 32.76 -3.37
N SER A 124 24.55 33.00 -4.30
CA SER A 124 24.81 33.16 -5.76
C SER A 124 24.65 34.62 -6.17
#